data_AF-A0A1M5L8D4-F1
#
_entry.id   AF-A0A1M5L8D4-F1
#
_cell.length_a   1.000
_cell.length_b   1.000
_cell.length_c   1.000
_cell.angle_alpha   90.00
_cell.angle_beta   90.00
_cell.angle_gamma   90.00
#
_symmetry.space_group_name_H-M   'P 1'
#
loop_
_entity.id
_entity.type
_entity.pdbx_description
1 polymer ?
#
loop_
_entity_poly.entity_id
_entity_poly.type
_entity_poly.pdbx_seq_one_letter_code
_entity_poly.pdbx_strand_id
1 'polypeptide(L)'
;MPFMTSGRTLRKDPNGEQMMVRFSPGFEVTILQESEGWVQVQRGAVIGWVTKDVVGDTSPLAADTSVDNAAFFRQCWLEGLSTAVFPHYLAGMAKLRSDIKNDTQNNQIGPFRLLQSEWDAGRKDPTLSLIDFGAADVQDWGFQLAMFAAMAAQDFEAIKTALGRSPSAHELCLAQLIGPTAAAIALANPSASIAADLGPPLQAAALPWGGLTGAQVIDRYSKYLGNPGPPPASANGTAALNSIATDLQTALDSVKDDIIAAGNDVLGVTPGSADLVQSATTPGPAQPAPAGRLPKTPSGPGPAGKPGAGGHLGQLIARGEGDYGTFNRGNAGDSARKKIDFSKMTIQQIMTLQALPSGNPNRLFAVGKYQVIPVTMRGAVAVLGINTSDTFDPAMQENVFRNYLIAAKRPSVKRYIIGQSNNLLGAQFALALEFASVADPNTGKSHYGGSGGNRASITSAETAAALNDERVQYQENLVEGMPADGAWNALS
;
A
#
# COMPACT_ATOMS: atom_id res chain seq x y z
N MET A 1 0.19 -15.23 -14.52
CA MET A 1 1.63 -14.98 -14.38
C MET A 1 2.21 -16.14 -13.60
N PRO A 2 3.43 -16.60 -13.91
CA PRO A 2 4.01 -17.74 -13.26
C PRO A 2 4.44 -17.39 -11.83
N PHE A 3 4.00 -18.19 -10.87
CA PHE A 3 4.42 -18.16 -9.49
C PHE A 3 5.13 -19.45 -9.18
N MET A 4 6.11 -19.37 -8.29
CA MET A 4 6.58 -20.55 -7.60
C MET A 4 5.43 -21.14 -6.77
N THR A 5 4.99 -22.37 -7.06
CA THR A 5 3.96 -23.09 -6.29
C THR A 5 4.54 -23.79 -5.08
N SER A 6 5.85 -24.08 -5.10
CA SER A 6 6.59 -24.59 -3.96
C SER A 6 8.03 -24.07 -3.97
N GLY A 7 8.70 -24.07 -2.82
CA GLY A 7 10.05 -23.51 -2.73
C GLY A 7 11.10 -24.44 -3.36
N ARG A 8 11.98 -23.90 -4.22
CA ARG A 8 13.08 -24.64 -4.85
C ARG A 8 14.37 -23.82 -4.95
N THR A 9 15.48 -24.46 -4.63
CA THR A 9 16.82 -23.92 -4.89
C THR A 9 17.06 -23.87 -6.39
N LEU A 10 17.50 -22.71 -6.89
CA LEU A 10 17.80 -22.51 -8.32
C LEU A 10 19.02 -23.35 -8.73
N ARG A 11 19.10 -23.68 -10.02
CA ARG A 11 20.28 -24.32 -10.63
C ARG A 11 20.86 -23.45 -11.74
N LYS A 12 22.17 -23.55 -11.99
CA LYS A 12 22.84 -22.82 -13.08
C LYS A 12 22.32 -23.25 -14.46
N ASP A 13 22.01 -24.53 -14.60
CA ASP A 13 21.45 -25.21 -15.76
C ASP A 13 20.63 -26.43 -15.27
N PRO A 14 19.74 -27.03 -16.10
CA PRO A 14 18.79 -28.07 -15.68
C PRO A 14 19.40 -29.21 -14.84
N ASN A 15 20.59 -29.68 -15.21
CA ASN A 15 21.28 -30.79 -14.53
C ASN A 15 22.52 -30.34 -13.74
N GLY A 16 22.83 -29.04 -13.73
CA GLY A 16 24.03 -28.47 -13.15
C GLY A 16 23.94 -28.24 -11.65
N GLU A 17 24.94 -27.55 -11.11
CA GLU A 17 25.03 -27.28 -9.68
C GLU A 17 23.85 -26.42 -9.18
N GLN A 18 23.41 -26.74 -7.96
CA GLN A 18 22.52 -25.85 -7.22
C GLN A 18 23.24 -24.55 -6.90
N MET A 19 22.52 -23.44 -7.08
CA MET A 19 22.94 -22.12 -6.67
C MET A 19 22.70 -21.94 -5.17
N MET A 20 23.36 -20.95 -4.57
CA MET A 20 23.08 -20.51 -3.20
C MET A 20 21.85 -19.59 -3.12
N VAL A 21 20.89 -19.76 -4.03
CA VAL A 21 19.69 -18.91 -4.13
C VAL A 21 18.47 -19.80 -4.29
N ARG A 22 17.46 -19.61 -3.44
CA ARG A 22 16.19 -20.35 -3.44
C ARG A 22 15.04 -19.42 -3.72
N PHE A 23 14.16 -19.82 -4.64
CA PHE A 23 12.89 -19.14 -4.83
C PHE A 23 11.80 -19.86 -4.03
N SER A 24 11.01 -19.08 -3.29
CA SER A 24 10.00 -19.57 -2.34
C SER A 24 8.61 -19.60 -2.96
N PRO A 25 7.66 -20.40 -2.42
CA PRO A 25 6.29 -20.39 -2.91
C PRO A 25 5.69 -18.97 -2.85
N GLY A 26 4.94 -18.57 -3.87
CA GLY A 26 4.36 -17.23 -4.02
C GLY A 26 5.29 -16.21 -4.65
N PHE A 27 6.56 -16.52 -4.91
CA PHE A 27 7.42 -15.65 -5.71
C PHE A 27 6.90 -15.59 -7.13
N GLU A 28 6.52 -14.38 -7.56
CA GLU A 28 6.31 -14.10 -8.97
C GLU A 28 7.63 -14.18 -9.72
N VAL A 29 7.62 -14.88 -10.85
CA VAL A 29 8.78 -15.12 -11.69
C VAL A 29 8.42 -14.95 -13.16
N THR A 30 9.36 -14.43 -13.94
CA THR A 30 9.28 -14.46 -15.40
C THR A 30 9.87 -15.78 -15.89
N ILE A 31 9.10 -16.52 -16.69
CA ILE A 31 9.65 -17.68 -17.41
C ILE A 31 10.41 -17.15 -18.63
N LEU A 32 11.71 -17.43 -18.70
CA LEU A 32 12.56 -17.04 -19.82
C LEU A 32 12.58 -18.11 -20.91
N GLN A 33 12.71 -19.37 -20.51
CA GLN A 33 12.75 -20.52 -21.41
C GLN A 33 12.44 -21.82 -20.67
N GLU A 34 12.08 -22.86 -21.41
CA GLU A 34 11.79 -24.20 -20.90
C GLU A 34 12.69 -25.24 -21.58
N SER A 35 13.05 -26.29 -20.85
CA SER A 35 13.84 -27.41 -21.37
C SER A 35 13.53 -28.68 -20.57
N GLU A 36 13.00 -29.72 -21.22
CA GLU A 36 12.81 -31.08 -20.70
C GLU A 36 12.46 -31.17 -19.20
N GLY A 37 11.29 -30.65 -18.81
CA GLY A 37 10.81 -30.71 -17.43
C GLY A 37 11.40 -29.65 -16.50
N TRP A 38 12.24 -28.76 -17.01
CA TRP A 38 12.80 -27.60 -16.33
C TRP A 38 12.32 -26.29 -16.94
N VAL A 39 12.35 -25.25 -16.13
CA VAL A 39 12.01 -23.89 -16.51
C VAL A 39 13.05 -22.93 -15.94
N GLN A 40 13.55 -22.03 -16.78
CA GLN A 40 14.44 -20.96 -16.35
C GLN A 40 13.58 -19.78 -15.91
N VAL A 41 13.70 -19.44 -14.64
CA VAL A 41 12.92 -18.41 -13.97
C VAL A 41 13.80 -17.21 -13.66
N GLN A 42 13.24 -16.02 -13.82
CA GLN A 42 13.87 -14.76 -13.45
C GLN A 42 13.03 -14.03 -12.41
N ARG A 43 13.71 -13.48 -11.41
CA ARG A 43 13.14 -12.47 -10.50
C ARG A 43 14.19 -11.41 -10.23
N GLY A 44 13.90 -10.16 -10.61
CA GLY A 44 14.88 -9.08 -10.58
C GLY A 44 16.11 -9.42 -11.43
N ALA A 45 17.31 -9.30 -10.85
CA ALA A 45 18.57 -9.65 -11.50
C ALA A 45 18.94 -11.15 -11.40
N VAL A 46 18.18 -11.95 -10.64
CA VAL A 46 18.48 -13.36 -10.41
C VAL A 46 17.80 -14.21 -11.47
N ILE A 47 18.57 -15.06 -12.14
CA ILE A 47 18.11 -16.02 -13.15
C ILE A 47 18.63 -17.40 -12.77
N GLY A 48 17.77 -18.42 -12.86
CA GLY A 48 18.18 -19.80 -12.62
C GLY A 48 17.10 -20.81 -12.98
N TRP A 49 17.44 -22.09 -12.94
CA TRP A 49 16.55 -23.18 -13.34
C TRP A 49 15.86 -23.85 -12.16
N VAL A 50 14.58 -24.16 -12.32
CA VAL A 50 13.78 -24.97 -11.41
C VAL A 50 12.99 -26.03 -12.19
N THR A 51 12.49 -27.05 -11.53
CA THR A 51 11.63 -28.04 -12.16
C THR A 51 10.28 -27.42 -12.51
N LYS A 52 9.68 -27.84 -13.63
CA LYS A 52 8.46 -27.21 -14.16
C LYS A 52 7.24 -27.38 -13.23
N ASP A 53 7.20 -28.46 -12.45
CA ASP A 53 6.13 -28.75 -11.48
C ASP A 53 6.00 -27.71 -10.36
N VAL A 54 7.05 -26.89 -10.14
CA VAL A 54 7.05 -25.89 -9.07
C VAL A 54 6.73 -24.49 -9.54
N VAL A 55 6.32 -24.34 -10.79
CA VAL A 55 5.87 -23.09 -11.35
C VAL A 55 4.44 -23.27 -11.84
N GLY A 56 3.54 -22.37 -11.45
CA GLY A 56 2.13 -22.43 -11.80
C GLY A 56 1.52 -21.06 -11.94
N ASP A 57 0.35 -20.98 -12.57
CA ASP A 57 -0.27 -19.69 -12.91
C ASP A 57 -1.00 -19.02 -11.75
N THR A 58 -1.03 -19.66 -10.59
CA THR A 58 -1.69 -19.17 -9.37
C THR A 58 -0.73 -19.18 -8.21
N SER A 59 -0.67 -18.08 -7.47
CA SER A 59 0.12 -18.01 -6.24
C SER A 59 -0.42 -19.02 -5.22
N PRO A 60 0.44 -19.86 -4.60
CA PRO A 60 0.03 -20.77 -3.53
C PRO A 60 -0.25 -20.05 -2.21
N LEU A 61 0.06 -18.74 -2.11
CA LEU A 61 -0.23 -17.95 -0.93
C LEU A 61 -1.65 -17.38 -1.01
N ALA A 62 -2.37 -17.41 0.11
CA ALA A 62 -3.67 -16.74 0.20
C ALA A 62 -3.50 -15.25 -0.11
N ALA A 63 -4.44 -14.68 -0.86
CA ALA A 63 -4.45 -13.24 -1.14
C ALA A 63 -4.58 -12.47 0.18
N ASP A 64 -3.74 -11.44 0.35
CA ASP A 64 -3.84 -10.55 1.51
C ASP A 64 -5.06 -9.65 1.36
N THR A 65 -6.09 -9.92 2.13
CA THR A 65 -7.32 -9.13 2.14
C THR A 65 -7.29 -7.97 3.13
N SER A 66 -6.18 -7.81 3.87
CA SER A 66 -6.05 -6.77 4.88
C SER A 66 -5.77 -5.40 4.26
N VAL A 67 -6.40 -4.37 4.84
CA VAL A 67 -6.14 -2.98 4.51
C VAL A 67 -5.73 -2.27 5.80
N ASP A 68 -4.60 -1.56 5.75
CA ASP A 68 -4.25 -0.59 6.79
C ASP A 68 -4.98 0.71 6.46
N ASN A 69 -6.04 1.01 7.19
CA ASN A 69 -6.89 2.16 6.91
C ASN A 69 -6.09 3.48 6.92
N ALA A 70 -5.15 3.66 7.84
CA ALA A 70 -4.35 4.89 7.91
C ALA A 70 -3.47 5.04 6.66
N ALA A 71 -2.84 3.96 6.21
CA ALA A 71 -2.08 3.95 4.96
C ALA A 71 -3.00 4.17 3.74
N PHE A 72 -4.20 3.58 3.74
CA PHE A 72 -5.18 3.71 2.67
C PHE A 72 -5.65 5.16 2.48
N PHE A 73 -6.11 5.82 3.54
CA PHE A 73 -6.57 7.21 3.46
C PHE A 73 -5.44 8.18 3.10
N ARG A 74 -4.22 7.91 3.57
CA ARG A 74 -3.05 8.68 3.17
C ARG A 74 -2.73 8.51 1.68
N GLN A 75 -2.79 7.29 1.17
CA GLN A 75 -2.60 7.04 -0.25
C GLN A 75 -3.69 7.74 -1.08
N CYS A 76 -4.93 7.84 -0.58
CA CYS A 76 -5.98 8.63 -1.25
C CYS A 76 -5.58 10.10 -1.40
N TRP A 77 -4.89 10.68 -0.41
CA TRP A 77 -4.34 12.04 -0.54
C TRP A 77 -3.22 12.13 -1.55
N LEU A 78 -2.28 11.20 -1.53
CA LEU A 78 -1.14 11.20 -2.45
C LEU A 78 -1.59 11.05 -3.91
N GLU A 79 -2.49 10.11 -4.18
CA GLU A 79 -3.03 9.91 -5.52
C GLU A 79 -3.99 11.02 -5.91
N GLY A 80 -4.86 11.49 -5.01
CA GLY A 80 -5.78 12.58 -5.33
C GLY A 80 -5.04 13.87 -5.67
N LEU A 81 -3.96 14.18 -4.93
CA LEU A 81 -3.06 15.26 -5.29
C LEU A 81 -2.31 14.99 -6.58
N SER A 82 -1.95 13.76 -6.94
CA SER A 82 -1.19 13.50 -8.18
C SER A 82 -2.08 13.54 -9.43
N THR A 83 -3.36 13.19 -9.30
CA THR A 83 -4.30 13.04 -10.43
C THR A 83 -5.38 14.12 -10.50
N ALA A 84 -5.40 15.06 -9.54
CA ALA A 84 -6.43 16.11 -9.41
C ALA A 84 -7.87 15.57 -9.23
N VAL A 85 -7.99 14.42 -8.57
CA VAL A 85 -9.26 13.87 -8.08
C VAL A 85 -9.31 14.08 -6.57
N PHE A 86 -10.47 14.47 -6.03
CA PHE A 86 -10.60 14.68 -4.59
C PHE A 86 -10.22 13.41 -3.79
N PRO A 87 -9.27 13.48 -2.84
CA PRO A 87 -8.91 12.36 -1.96
C PRO A 87 -10.11 11.74 -1.25
N HIS A 88 -11.04 12.61 -0.84
CA HIS A 88 -12.28 12.21 -0.19
C HIS A 88 -13.19 11.39 -1.12
N TYR A 89 -13.22 11.70 -2.43
CA TYR A 89 -13.94 10.91 -3.43
C TYR A 89 -13.33 9.51 -3.58
N LEU A 90 -12.01 9.40 -3.67
CA LEU A 90 -11.33 8.10 -3.76
C LEU A 90 -11.67 7.19 -2.56
N ALA A 91 -11.60 7.75 -1.36
CA ALA A 91 -11.97 7.06 -0.13
C ALA A 91 -13.46 6.68 -0.09
N GLY A 92 -14.35 7.61 -0.46
CA GLY A 92 -15.79 7.38 -0.53
C GLY A 92 -16.17 6.28 -1.53
N MET A 93 -15.51 6.24 -2.69
CA MET A 93 -15.75 5.19 -3.69
C MET A 93 -15.28 3.82 -3.23
N ALA A 94 -14.13 3.72 -2.57
CA ALA A 94 -13.67 2.46 -1.98
C ALA A 94 -14.64 1.96 -0.89
N LYS A 95 -15.12 2.87 -0.03
CA LYS A 95 -16.14 2.59 0.98
C LYS A 95 -17.45 2.12 0.34
N LEU A 96 -17.92 2.83 -0.68
CA LEU A 96 -19.15 2.51 -1.40
C LEU A 96 -19.12 1.14 -2.08
N ARG A 97 -17.99 0.79 -2.72
CA ARG A 97 -17.89 -0.41 -3.56
C ARG A 97 -17.58 -1.68 -2.76
N SER A 98 -16.82 -1.57 -1.67
CA SER A 98 -16.32 -2.76 -0.97
C SER A 98 -16.34 -2.65 0.56
N ASP A 99 -16.67 -1.49 1.13
CA ASP A 99 -16.38 -1.17 2.52
C ASP A 99 -14.86 -1.15 2.83
N ILE A 100 -14.05 -0.67 1.86
CA ILE A 100 -12.58 -0.63 1.92
C ILE A 100 -11.97 -2.04 2.16
N LYS A 101 -12.56 -3.07 1.54
CA LYS A 101 -12.07 -4.45 1.66
C LYS A 101 -11.16 -4.81 0.50
N ASN A 102 -10.05 -5.49 0.78
CA ASN A 102 -9.18 -6.04 -0.26
C ASN A 102 -9.54 -7.50 -0.61
N ASP A 103 -10.83 -7.86 -0.57
CA ASP A 103 -11.32 -9.20 -0.89
C ASP A 103 -11.77 -9.33 -2.36
N THR A 104 -12.02 -10.56 -2.80
CA THR A 104 -12.61 -10.83 -4.12
C THR A 104 -14.06 -11.28 -3.96
N GLN A 105 -14.99 -10.60 -4.64
CA GLN A 105 -16.41 -10.95 -4.64
C GLN A 105 -16.94 -10.93 -6.08
N ASN A 106 -17.54 -12.02 -6.56
CA ASN A 106 -18.08 -12.13 -7.91
C ASN A 106 -17.09 -11.70 -9.01
N ASN A 107 -15.84 -12.18 -8.91
CA ASN A 107 -14.71 -11.82 -9.79
C ASN A 107 -14.27 -10.34 -9.76
N GLN A 108 -14.80 -9.55 -8.82
CA GLN A 108 -14.39 -8.17 -8.59
C GLN A 108 -13.44 -8.09 -7.40
N ILE A 109 -12.30 -7.45 -7.62
CA ILE A 109 -11.13 -7.50 -6.76
C ILE A 109 -11.00 -6.18 -6.00
N GLY A 110 -10.79 -6.31 -4.71
CA GLY A 110 -10.33 -5.29 -3.78
C GLY A 110 -11.19 -4.04 -3.64
N PRO A 111 -10.61 -2.94 -3.14
CA PRO A 111 -11.39 -1.82 -2.61
C PRO A 111 -12.31 -1.17 -3.65
N PHE A 112 -11.89 -1.20 -4.90
CA PHE A 112 -12.59 -0.58 -6.03
C PHE A 112 -13.40 -1.56 -6.87
N ARG A 113 -13.42 -2.85 -6.48
CA ARG A 113 -14.15 -3.91 -7.18
C ARG A 113 -13.80 -3.99 -8.67
N LEU A 114 -12.51 -3.87 -8.99
CA LEU A 114 -12.02 -3.96 -10.37
C LEU A 114 -12.13 -5.40 -10.89
N LEU A 115 -12.48 -5.56 -12.16
CA LEU A 115 -12.30 -6.81 -12.89
C LEU A 115 -10.85 -6.93 -13.35
N GLN A 116 -10.38 -8.17 -13.50
CA GLN A 116 -9.09 -8.42 -14.14
C GLN A 116 -8.99 -7.81 -15.55
N SER A 117 -10.10 -7.81 -16.30
CA SER A 117 -10.14 -7.19 -17.64
C SER A 117 -10.00 -5.67 -17.61
N GLU A 118 -10.56 -5.00 -16.59
CA GLU A 118 -10.37 -3.56 -16.36
C GLU A 118 -8.93 -3.26 -16.00
N TRP A 119 -8.35 -4.04 -15.09
CA TRP A 119 -6.94 -3.95 -14.71
C TRP A 119 -6.00 -4.14 -15.90
N ASP A 120 -6.25 -5.17 -16.71
CA ASP A 120 -5.43 -5.51 -17.88
C ASP A 120 -5.52 -4.47 -18.99
N ALA A 121 -6.67 -3.80 -19.13
CA ALA A 121 -6.82 -2.66 -20.02
C ALA A 121 -6.07 -1.44 -19.46
N GLY A 122 -6.29 -1.12 -18.17
CA GLY A 122 -5.65 -0.04 -17.42
C GLY A 122 -4.13 -0.03 -17.55
N ARG A 123 -3.48 -1.12 -17.17
CA ARG A 123 -2.01 -1.22 -17.18
C ARG A 123 -1.37 -1.15 -18.57
N LYS A 124 -2.17 -1.28 -19.63
CA LYS A 124 -1.72 -1.18 -21.03
C LYS A 124 -2.02 0.19 -21.64
N ASP A 125 -2.81 1.02 -20.96
CA ASP A 125 -3.16 2.33 -21.46
C ASP A 125 -2.08 3.35 -21.09
N PRO A 126 -1.34 3.89 -22.08
CA PRO A 126 -0.27 4.84 -21.82
C PRO A 126 -0.77 6.18 -21.27
N THR A 127 -2.07 6.50 -21.42
CA THR A 127 -2.66 7.76 -20.94
C THR A 127 -2.78 7.81 -19.43
N LEU A 128 -2.88 6.65 -18.77
CA LEU A 128 -2.91 6.57 -17.30
C LEU A 128 -1.55 6.81 -16.65
N SER A 129 -0.46 6.80 -17.44
CA SER A 129 0.91 7.02 -16.94
C SER A 129 1.33 6.06 -15.81
N LEU A 130 0.75 4.85 -15.79
CA LEU A 130 1.10 3.78 -14.86
C LEU A 130 2.30 3.00 -15.41
N ILE A 131 3.35 2.84 -14.61
CA ILE A 131 4.61 2.21 -15.01
C ILE A 131 4.81 0.93 -14.21
N ASP A 132 5.19 -0.15 -14.91
CA ASP A 132 5.57 -1.46 -14.33
C ASP A 132 4.45 -2.22 -13.57
N PHE A 133 3.17 -1.96 -13.87
CA PHE A 133 2.06 -2.71 -13.27
C PHE A 133 1.94 -4.11 -13.89
N GLY A 134 2.16 -5.14 -13.09
CA GLY A 134 1.95 -6.54 -13.41
C GLY A 134 0.47 -6.94 -13.39
N ALA A 135 0.14 -8.10 -13.98
CA ALA A 135 -1.25 -8.55 -14.02
C ALA A 135 -1.80 -8.96 -12.63
N ALA A 136 -0.92 -9.38 -11.71
CA ALA A 136 -1.27 -9.86 -10.38
C ALA A 136 -1.28 -8.75 -9.32
N ASP A 137 -0.68 -7.60 -9.63
CA ASP A 137 -0.68 -6.41 -8.76
C ASP A 137 -2.09 -5.88 -8.49
N VAL A 138 -3.09 -6.32 -9.27
CA VAL A 138 -4.51 -6.11 -8.97
C VAL A 138 -4.92 -6.60 -7.57
N GLN A 139 -4.17 -7.53 -6.97
CA GLN A 139 -4.43 -8.02 -5.61
C GLN A 139 -3.89 -7.09 -4.52
N ASP A 140 -3.08 -6.08 -4.88
CA ASP A 140 -2.56 -5.09 -3.95
C ASP A 140 -3.46 -3.84 -3.96
N TRP A 141 -4.00 -3.48 -2.78
CA TRP A 141 -4.94 -2.37 -2.68
C TRP A 141 -4.32 -1.01 -3.03
N GLY A 142 -3.01 -0.83 -2.86
CA GLY A 142 -2.30 0.41 -3.19
C GLY A 142 -2.19 0.60 -4.69
N PHE A 143 -1.82 -0.47 -5.40
CA PHE A 143 -1.83 -0.52 -6.87
C PHE A 143 -3.24 -0.32 -7.45
N GLN A 144 -4.26 -0.91 -6.83
CA GLN A 144 -5.66 -0.66 -7.22
C GLN A 144 -6.08 0.80 -7.01
N LEU A 145 -5.65 1.44 -5.92
CA LEU A 145 -5.95 2.84 -5.64
C LEU A 145 -5.29 3.78 -6.66
N ALA A 146 -4.02 3.55 -7.00
CA ALA A 146 -3.33 4.31 -8.05
C ALA A 146 -4.02 4.15 -9.42
N MET A 147 -4.36 2.92 -9.80
CA MET A 147 -5.12 2.63 -11.02
C MET A 147 -6.47 3.36 -11.03
N PHE A 148 -7.25 3.22 -9.96
CA PHE A 148 -8.58 3.83 -9.86
C PHE A 148 -8.50 5.35 -9.88
N ALA A 149 -7.52 5.96 -9.20
CA ALA A 149 -7.32 7.40 -9.20
C ALA A 149 -6.98 7.94 -10.60
N ALA A 150 -6.15 7.23 -11.37
CA ALA A 150 -5.83 7.60 -12.74
C ALA A 150 -7.06 7.49 -13.65
N MET A 151 -7.81 6.38 -13.56
CA MET A 151 -9.07 6.19 -14.31
C MET A 151 -10.10 7.27 -13.94
N ALA A 152 -10.25 7.57 -12.66
CA ALA A 152 -11.17 8.60 -12.17
C ALA A 152 -10.82 10.00 -12.71
N ALA A 153 -9.53 10.34 -12.82
CA ALA A 153 -9.08 11.60 -13.37
C ALA A 153 -9.40 11.74 -14.86
N GLN A 154 -9.18 10.67 -15.62
CA GLN A 154 -9.55 10.62 -17.04
C GLN A 154 -11.06 10.76 -17.23
N ASP A 155 -11.86 10.03 -16.44
CA ASP A 155 -13.32 10.13 -16.50
C ASP A 155 -13.80 11.53 -16.07
N PHE A 156 -13.17 12.14 -15.07
CA PHE A 156 -13.46 13.50 -14.61
C PHE A 156 -13.24 14.54 -15.70
N GLU A 157 -12.09 14.53 -16.37
CA GLU A 157 -11.82 15.48 -17.45
C GLU A 157 -12.71 15.23 -18.69
N ALA A 158 -13.01 13.96 -19.00
CA ALA A 158 -13.90 13.61 -20.10
C ALA A 158 -15.33 14.12 -19.86
N ILE A 159 -15.92 13.85 -18.68
CA ILE A 159 -17.28 14.30 -18.36
C ILE A 159 -17.34 15.82 -18.19
N LYS A 160 -16.33 16.44 -17.57
CA LYS A 160 -16.23 17.90 -17.45
C LYS A 160 -16.21 18.58 -18.82
N THR A 161 -15.46 18.03 -19.76
CA THR A 161 -15.42 18.51 -21.15
C THR A 161 -16.80 18.39 -21.80
N ALA A 162 -17.46 17.24 -21.64
CA ALA A 162 -18.79 17.02 -22.22
C ALA A 162 -19.87 17.95 -21.61
N LEU A 163 -19.77 18.28 -20.33
CA LEU A 163 -20.73 19.14 -19.62
C LEU A 163 -20.42 20.64 -19.75
N GLY A 164 -19.20 21.02 -20.12
CA GLY A 164 -18.74 22.41 -20.09
C GLY A 164 -18.63 23.01 -18.68
N ARG A 165 -18.66 22.16 -17.63
CA ARG A 165 -18.53 22.53 -16.21
C ARG A 165 -17.95 21.37 -15.42
N SER A 166 -17.43 21.65 -14.23
CA SER A 166 -17.06 20.58 -13.30
C SER A 166 -18.27 19.67 -13.01
N PRO A 167 -18.11 18.34 -13.03
CA PRO A 167 -19.11 17.42 -12.52
C PRO A 167 -19.16 17.50 -10.98
N SER A 168 -20.30 17.14 -10.42
CA SER A 168 -20.45 16.75 -9.02
C SER A 168 -20.00 15.30 -8.82
N ALA A 169 -19.81 14.86 -7.58
CA ALA A 169 -19.28 13.53 -7.30
C ALA A 169 -20.20 12.39 -7.77
N HIS A 170 -21.53 12.54 -7.67
CA HIS A 170 -22.46 11.53 -8.16
C HIS A 170 -22.52 11.48 -9.70
N GLU A 171 -22.30 12.60 -10.39
CA GLU A 171 -22.17 12.64 -11.86
C GLU A 171 -20.88 11.96 -12.32
N LEU A 172 -19.76 12.19 -11.61
CA LEU A 172 -18.51 11.46 -11.84
C LEU A 172 -18.69 9.96 -11.59
N CYS A 173 -19.36 9.58 -10.50
CA CYS A 173 -19.65 8.18 -10.23
C CYS A 173 -20.48 7.57 -11.37
N LEU A 174 -21.53 8.24 -11.86
CA LEU A 174 -22.30 7.76 -13.01
C LEU A 174 -21.40 7.59 -14.25
N ALA A 175 -20.53 8.57 -14.57
CA ALA A 175 -19.57 8.47 -15.66
C ALA A 175 -18.65 7.25 -15.52
N GLN A 176 -18.20 6.91 -14.31
CA GLN A 176 -17.42 5.68 -14.06
C GLN A 176 -18.23 4.39 -14.22
N LEU A 177 -19.55 4.43 -14.00
CA LEU A 177 -20.41 3.25 -14.16
C LEU A 177 -20.77 2.98 -15.62
N ILE A 178 -21.04 4.02 -16.42
CA ILE A 178 -21.61 3.88 -17.78
C ILE A 178 -20.75 4.47 -18.90
N GLY A 179 -19.63 5.10 -18.57
CA GLY A 179 -18.76 5.82 -19.49
C GLY A 179 -19.11 7.31 -19.54
N PRO A 180 -18.12 8.22 -19.66
CA PRO A 180 -18.36 9.67 -19.67
C PRO A 180 -19.32 10.13 -20.78
N THR A 181 -19.22 9.55 -21.98
CA THR A 181 -20.11 9.89 -23.10
C THR A 181 -21.56 9.53 -22.80
N ALA A 182 -21.83 8.31 -22.31
CA ALA A 182 -23.18 7.88 -21.97
C ALA A 182 -23.75 8.67 -20.78
N ALA A 183 -22.92 8.97 -19.78
CA ALA A 183 -23.32 9.83 -18.66
C ALA A 183 -23.69 11.24 -19.10
N ALA A 184 -22.96 11.84 -20.05
CA ALA A 184 -23.32 13.14 -20.60
C ALA A 184 -24.69 13.10 -21.31
N ILE A 185 -24.97 12.03 -22.07
CA ILE A 185 -26.28 11.83 -22.72
C ILE A 185 -27.39 11.71 -21.68
N ALA A 186 -27.19 10.87 -20.66
CA ALA A 186 -28.15 10.68 -19.57
C ALA A 186 -28.41 11.99 -18.81
N LEU A 187 -27.40 12.83 -18.61
CA LEU A 187 -27.54 14.14 -17.96
C LEU A 187 -28.28 15.16 -18.84
N ALA A 188 -28.13 15.08 -20.16
CA ALA A 188 -28.85 15.93 -21.11
C ALA A 188 -30.33 15.53 -21.24
N ASN A 189 -30.66 14.25 -21.04
CA ASN A 189 -32.03 13.73 -21.08
C ASN A 189 -32.34 12.79 -19.91
N PRO A 190 -32.44 13.30 -18.67
CA PRO A 190 -32.45 12.48 -17.47
C PRO A 190 -33.74 11.66 -17.26
N SER A 191 -34.80 11.95 -18.02
CA SER A 191 -36.01 11.12 -18.06
C SER A 191 -35.87 9.87 -18.93
N ALA A 192 -34.88 9.81 -19.83
CA ALA A 192 -34.65 8.66 -20.71
C ALA A 192 -34.02 7.48 -19.96
N SER A 193 -34.27 6.29 -20.49
CA SER A 193 -33.72 5.03 -20.00
C SER A 193 -32.22 4.96 -20.31
N ILE A 194 -31.38 4.67 -19.31
CA ILE A 194 -29.92 4.52 -19.47
C ILE A 194 -29.56 3.42 -20.49
N ALA A 195 -30.39 2.39 -20.62
CA ALA A 195 -30.17 1.34 -21.61
C ALA A 195 -30.21 1.87 -23.06
N ALA A 196 -30.95 2.95 -23.33
CA ALA A 196 -30.94 3.61 -24.63
C ALA A 196 -29.61 4.34 -24.85
N ASP A 197 -29.04 4.94 -23.79
CA ASP A 197 -27.78 5.68 -23.85
C ASP A 197 -26.56 4.77 -24.01
N LEU A 198 -26.67 3.51 -23.57
CA LEU A 198 -25.66 2.45 -23.72
C LEU A 198 -25.76 1.68 -25.04
N GLY A 199 -26.79 1.95 -25.86
CA GLY A 199 -27.03 1.32 -27.15
C GLY A 199 -26.52 2.14 -28.35
N PRO A 200 -26.69 1.64 -29.59
CA PRO A 200 -26.37 2.41 -30.79
C PRO A 200 -27.08 3.78 -30.78
N PRO A 201 -26.40 4.88 -31.19
CA PRO A 201 -25.13 4.91 -31.94
C PRO A 201 -23.86 4.93 -31.06
N LEU A 202 -23.93 4.71 -29.74
CA LEU A 202 -22.75 4.70 -28.88
C LEU A 202 -21.77 3.61 -29.33
N GLN A 203 -20.52 4.00 -29.54
CA GLN A 203 -19.47 3.05 -29.92
C GLN A 203 -18.99 2.25 -28.69
N ALA A 204 -18.58 1.00 -28.91
CA ALA A 204 -18.09 0.14 -27.83
C ALA A 204 -16.90 0.74 -27.05
N ALA A 205 -16.06 1.55 -27.70
CA ALA A 205 -14.94 2.24 -27.07
C ALA A 205 -15.36 3.35 -26.09
N ALA A 206 -16.63 3.78 -26.12
CA ALA A 206 -17.18 4.77 -25.19
C ALA A 206 -17.85 4.13 -23.96
N LEU A 207 -17.92 2.80 -23.90
CA LEU A 207 -18.35 2.06 -22.73
C LEU A 207 -17.24 2.03 -21.66
N PRO A 208 -17.56 1.71 -20.40
CA PRO A 208 -16.57 1.55 -19.35
C PRO A 208 -15.49 0.53 -19.70
N TRP A 209 -14.37 0.65 -19.01
CA TRP A 209 -13.20 -0.23 -19.16
C TRP A 209 -13.57 -1.71 -18.99
N GLY A 210 -12.72 -2.60 -19.52
CA GLY A 210 -12.89 -4.05 -19.36
C GLY A 210 -13.76 -4.75 -20.40
N GLY A 211 -14.22 -4.02 -21.42
CA GLY A 211 -14.83 -4.61 -22.62
C GLY A 211 -16.25 -5.14 -22.41
N LEU A 212 -16.98 -4.61 -21.42
CA LEU A 212 -18.36 -4.99 -21.15
C LEU A 212 -19.30 -4.40 -22.21
N THR A 213 -20.34 -5.15 -22.58
CA THR A 213 -21.48 -4.63 -23.35
C THR A 213 -22.38 -3.78 -22.46
N GLY A 214 -23.21 -2.90 -23.06
CA GLY A 214 -24.18 -2.08 -22.30
C GLY A 214 -25.10 -2.90 -21.39
N ALA A 215 -25.53 -4.08 -21.82
CA ALA A 215 -26.34 -4.98 -21.00
C ALA A 215 -25.55 -5.53 -19.79
N GLN A 216 -24.29 -5.90 -19.97
CA GLN A 216 -23.42 -6.36 -18.88
C GLN A 216 -23.09 -5.23 -17.89
N VAL A 217 -23.00 -3.98 -18.35
CA VAL A 217 -22.86 -2.81 -17.49
C VAL A 217 -24.08 -2.63 -16.59
N ILE A 218 -25.29 -2.73 -17.16
CA ILE A 218 -26.54 -2.64 -16.38
C ILE A 218 -26.63 -3.76 -15.35
N ASP A 219 -26.30 -4.99 -15.73
CA ASP A 219 -26.33 -6.15 -14.83
C ASP A 219 -25.38 -5.98 -13.64
N ARG A 220 -24.11 -5.60 -13.93
CA ARG A 220 -23.08 -5.37 -12.91
C ARG A 220 -23.48 -4.30 -11.91
N TYR A 221 -24.11 -3.22 -12.37
CA TYR A 221 -24.52 -2.09 -11.55
C TYR A 221 -26.04 -2.02 -11.37
N SER A 222 -26.70 -3.18 -11.34
CA SER A 222 -28.17 -3.30 -11.29
C SER A 222 -28.81 -2.59 -10.10
N LYS A 223 -28.09 -2.40 -9.00
CA LYS A 223 -28.51 -1.56 -7.87
C LYS A 223 -28.87 -0.13 -8.29
N TYR A 224 -28.09 0.46 -9.18
CA TYR A 224 -28.25 1.85 -9.63
C TYR A 224 -28.88 1.96 -11.02
N LEU A 225 -28.62 0.97 -11.88
CA LEU A 225 -29.01 1.00 -13.29
C LEU A 225 -30.19 0.08 -13.61
N GLY A 226 -30.55 -0.86 -12.75
CA GLY A 226 -31.64 -1.81 -12.99
C GLY A 226 -33.02 -1.22 -12.70
N ASN A 227 -34.05 -1.77 -13.36
CA ASN A 227 -35.45 -1.49 -13.06
C ASN A 227 -36.28 -2.78 -13.26
N PRO A 228 -37.21 -3.15 -12.35
CA PRO A 228 -38.12 -4.26 -12.59
C PRO A 228 -39.05 -3.98 -13.80
N GLY A 229 -38.81 -4.65 -14.93
CA GLY A 229 -39.64 -4.56 -16.14
C GLY A 229 -39.09 -5.39 -17.31
N PRO A 230 -39.85 -5.56 -18.42
CA PRO A 230 -39.36 -6.26 -19.60
C PRO A 230 -38.22 -5.48 -20.28
N PRO A 231 -37.18 -6.17 -20.79
CA PRO A 231 -36.04 -5.53 -21.43
C PRO A 231 -36.39 -4.57 -22.58
N PRO A 232 -35.63 -3.47 -22.75
CA PRO A 232 -34.52 -3.03 -21.90
C PRO A 232 -35.05 -2.22 -20.70
N ALA A 233 -35.21 -2.87 -19.54
CA ALA A 233 -35.61 -2.19 -18.30
C ALA A 233 -34.36 -1.75 -17.55
N SER A 234 -34.04 -0.47 -17.66
CA SER A 234 -33.07 0.20 -16.79
C SER A 234 -33.74 1.36 -16.07
N ALA A 235 -33.07 1.88 -15.05
CA ALA A 235 -33.40 3.18 -14.48
C ALA A 235 -33.28 4.27 -15.54
N ASN A 236 -33.99 5.38 -15.32
CA ASN A 236 -33.71 6.62 -16.02
C ASN A 236 -32.56 7.39 -15.34
N GLY A 237 -32.00 8.37 -16.03
CA GLY A 237 -30.89 9.18 -15.52
C GLY A 237 -31.16 9.80 -14.15
N THR A 238 -32.36 10.38 -13.93
CA THR A 238 -32.75 10.96 -12.64
C THR A 238 -32.75 9.93 -11.50
N ALA A 239 -33.35 8.76 -11.72
CA ALA A 239 -33.45 7.72 -10.69
C ALA A 239 -32.07 7.17 -10.33
N ALA A 240 -31.21 6.93 -11.33
CA ALA A 240 -29.84 6.47 -11.11
C ALA A 240 -29.03 7.50 -10.31
N LEU A 241 -29.05 8.77 -10.71
CA LEU A 241 -28.32 9.85 -10.02
C LEU A 241 -28.77 10.02 -8.57
N ASN A 242 -30.07 9.98 -8.29
CA ASN A 242 -30.61 10.10 -6.93
C ASN A 242 -30.15 8.92 -6.04
N SER A 243 -30.18 7.70 -6.58
CA SER A 243 -29.71 6.53 -5.84
C SER A 243 -28.20 6.59 -5.58
N ILE A 244 -27.41 6.96 -6.58
CA ILE A 244 -25.95 7.12 -6.44
C ILE A 244 -25.63 8.21 -5.42
N ALA A 245 -26.28 9.37 -5.50
CA ALA A 245 -26.04 10.49 -4.60
C ALA A 245 -26.27 10.12 -3.14
N THR A 246 -27.35 9.38 -2.85
CA THR A 246 -27.69 8.94 -1.48
C THR A 246 -26.61 8.03 -0.88
N ASP A 247 -26.21 7.01 -1.63
CA ASP A 247 -25.26 6.02 -1.12
C ASP A 247 -23.83 6.56 -1.10
N LEU A 248 -23.44 7.34 -2.12
CA LEU A 248 -22.13 7.98 -2.17
C LEU A 248 -21.97 9.02 -1.06
N GLN A 249 -23.00 9.82 -0.77
CA GLN A 249 -22.96 10.75 0.36
C GLN A 249 -22.74 10.02 1.69
N THR A 250 -23.49 8.93 1.91
CA THR A 250 -23.33 8.10 3.11
C THR A 250 -21.90 7.56 3.23
N ALA A 251 -21.31 7.10 2.12
CA ALA A 251 -19.95 6.61 2.09
C ALA A 251 -18.93 7.72 2.38
N LEU A 252 -19.08 8.89 1.74
CA LEU A 252 -18.23 10.07 1.96
C LEU A 252 -18.27 10.51 3.43
N ASP A 253 -19.45 10.61 4.03
CA ASP A 253 -19.58 11.03 5.43
C ASP A 253 -18.90 10.04 6.38
N SER A 254 -19.01 8.74 6.10
CA SER A 254 -18.42 7.70 6.96
C SER A 254 -16.89 7.66 6.99
N VAL A 255 -16.22 8.23 5.98
CA VAL A 255 -14.74 8.27 5.89
C VAL A 255 -14.17 9.66 6.17
N LYS A 256 -15.02 10.63 6.52
CA LYS A 256 -14.66 12.05 6.59
C LYS A 256 -13.60 12.35 7.65
N ASP A 257 -13.72 11.78 8.84
CA ASP A 257 -12.78 12.06 9.92
C ASP A 257 -11.41 11.43 9.64
N ASP A 258 -11.39 10.21 9.09
CA ASP A 258 -10.17 9.51 8.74
C ASP A 258 -9.42 10.20 7.59
N ILE A 259 -10.15 10.68 6.57
CA ILE A 259 -9.52 11.42 5.46
C ILE A 259 -9.01 12.79 5.93
N ILE A 260 -9.67 13.45 6.89
CA ILE A 260 -9.15 14.69 7.50
C ILE A 260 -7.87 14.40 8.29
N ALA A 261 -7.87 13.34 9.09
CA ALA A 261 -6.68 12.92 9.84
C ALA A 261 -5.50 12.61 8.91
N ALA A 262 -5.73 11.90 7.82
CA ALA A 262 -4.72 11.62 6.80
C ALA A 262 -4.25 12.89 6.07
N GLY A 263 -5.16 13.85 5.83
CA GLY A 263 -4.81 15.12 5.19
C GLY A 263 -3.96 16.01 6.09
N ASN A 264 -4.22 16.04 7.40
CA ASN A 264 -3.36 16.72 8.38
C ASN A 264 -1.91 16.21 8.29
N ASP A 265 -1.75 14.89 8.16
CA ASP A 265 -0.46 14.23 8.04
C ASP A 265 0.25 14.60 6.73
N VAL A 266 -0.45 14.54 5.59
CA VAL A 266 0.14 14.78 4.27
C VAL A 266 0.43 16.27 4.01
N LEU A 267 -0.50 17.15 4.38
CA LEU A 267 -0.39 18.59 4.10
C LEU A 267 0.36 19.36 5.19
N GLY A 268 0.51 18.78 6.38
CA GLY A 268 1.05 19.46 7.57
C GLY A 268 0.12 20.53 8.17
N VAL A 269 -1.09 20.67 7.62
CA VAL A 269 -2.15 21.57 8.08
C VAL A 269 -3.50 20.90 7.92
N THR A 270 -4.51 21.38 8.65
CA THR A 270 -5.84 20.79 8.54
C THR A 270 -6.52 21.10 7.22
N PRO A 271 -6.94 20.07 6.44
CA PRO A 271 -7.67 20.29 5.21
C PRO A 271 -8.92 21.13 5.45
N GLY A 272 -9.11 22.15 4.61
CA GLY A 272 -10.30 22.99 4.63
C GLY A 272 -11.49 22.31 3.94
N SER A 273 -12.66 22.93 4.04
CA SER A 273 -13.86 22.45 3.33
C SER A 273 -13.70 22.48 1.80
N ALA A 274 -12.83 23.33 1.27
CA ALA A 274 -12.54 23.37 -0.18
C ALA A 274 -11.74 22.14 -0.66
N ASP A 275 -11.07 21.43 0.25
CA ASP A 275 -10.24 20.26 -0.08
C ASP A 275 -11.02 18.94 -0.02
N LEU A 276 -12.29 18.98 0.39
CA LEU A 276 -13.16 17.82 0.62
C LEU A 276 -14.45 17.92 -0.20
N VAL A 277 -15.05 16.76 -0.49
CA VAL A 277 -16.38 16.71 -1.11
C VAL A 277 -17.42 17.06 -0.05
N GLN A 278 -18.01 18.24 -0.16
CA GLN A 278 -19.03 18.71 0.80
C GLN A 278 -20.39 18.04 0.59
N SER A 279 -20.75 17.81 -0.67
CA SER A 279 -21.99 17.16 -1.06
C SER A 279 -21.76 16.38 -2.35
N ALA A 280 -22.32 15.18 -2.43
CA ALA A 280 -22.28 14.38 -3.65
C ALA A 280 -22.94 15.08 -4.84
N THR A 281 -23.90 16.00 -4.59
CA THR A 281 -24.71 16.69 -5.62
C THR A 281 -24.18 18.04 -6.05
N THR A 282 -23.22 18.60 -5.32
CA THR A 282 -22.67 19.93 -5.65
C THR A 282 -21.46 19.77 -6.56
N PRO A 283 -21.40 20.48 -7.71
CA PRO A 283 -20.20 20.52 -8.53
C PRO A 283 -18.98 20.95 -7.71
N GLY A 284 -17.89 20.19 -7.79
CA GLY A 284 -16.66 20.51 -7.09
C GLY A 284 -16.00 21.78 -7.67
N PRO A 285 -15.21 22.52 -6.87
CA PRO A 285 -14.36 23.58 -7.43
C PRO A 285 -13.39 22.97 -8.46
N ALA A 286 -13.06 23.72 -9.51
CA ALA A 286 -12.07 23.29 -10.49
C ALA A 286 -10.69 23.16 -9.80
N GLN A 287 -10.18 21.93 -9.64
CA GLN A 287 -8.81 21.72 -9.19
C GLN A 287 -7.86 21.84 -10.40
N PRO A 288 -6.82 22.68 -10.34
CA PRO A 288 -5.77 22.67 -11.34
C PRO A 288 -5.00 21.35 -11.25
N ALA A 289 -4.75 20.71 -12.40
CA ALA A 289 -3.86 19.56 -12.48
C ALA A 289 -2.46 19.95 -12.00
N PRO A 290 -1.90 19.32 -10.95
CA PRO A 290 -0.52 19.56 -10.57
C PRO A 290 0.43 18.80 -11.49
N ALA A 291 1.65 19.31 -11.60
CA ALA A 291 2.71 18.67 -12.37
C ALA A 291 3.09 17.33 -11.72
N GLY A 292 2.83 16.24 -12.45
CA GLY A 292 3.04 14.87 -12.01
C GLY A 292 4.45 14.63 -11.47
N ARG A 293 4.52 13.92 -10.34
CA ARG A 293 5.76 13.36 -9.80
C ARG A 293 5.46 11.99 -9.23
N LEU A 294 5.65 10.94 -10.03
CA LEU A 294 5.93 9.62 -9.48
C LEU A 294 7.46 9.42 -9.43
N PRO A 295 7.99 8.75 -8.38
CA PRO A 295 9.41 8.46 -8.28
C PRO A 295 9.87 7.49 -9.37
N LYS A 296 11.05 7.75 -9.93
CA LYS A 296 11.80 6.74 -10.70
C LYS A 296 12.34 5.68 -9.74
N THR A 297 12.12 4.42 -10.06
CA THR A 297 12.80 3.25 -9.46
C THR A 297 14.32 3.35 -9.69
N PRO A 298 15.15 3.31 -8.64
CA PRO A 298 16.57 3.01 -8.79
C PRO A 298 16.79 1.52 -8.55
N SER A 299 17.21 0.82 -9.60
CA SER A 299 17.79 -0.51 -9.58
C SER A 299 19.22 -0.46 -9.04
N GLY A 300 19.49 -1.20 -7.97
CA GLY A 300 20.84 -1.40 -7.43
C GLY A 300 20.92 -2.66 -6.57
N PRO A 301 22.00 -3.45 -6.65
CA PRO A 301 22.14 -4.69 -5.88
C PRO A 301 22.49 -4.37 -4.42
N GLY A 302 21.77 -4.97 -3.48
CA GLY A 302 22.14 -5.00 -2.05
C GLY A 302 23.24 -6.05 -1.78
N PRO A 303 24.12 -5.83 -0.78
CA PRO A 303 25.22 -6.75 -0.50
C PRO A 303 24.72 -8.05 0.14
N ALA A 304 25.11 -9.19 -0.44
CA ALA A 304 24.84 -10.52 0.08
C ALA A 304 25.87 -10.89 1.16
N GLY A 305 25.43 -10.94 2.42
CA GLY A 305 26.17 -11.45 3.57
C GLY A 305 25.20 -11.84 4.68
N LYS A 306 25.54 -12.83 5.52
CA LYS A 306 24.72 -13.21 6.67
C LYS A 306 24.61 -12.03 7.65
N PRO A 307 23.41 -11.62 8.06
CA PRO A 307 23.25 -10.50 8.98
C PRO A 307 23.62 -10.93 10.41
N GLY A 308 24.09 -9.97 11.20
CA GLY A 308 24.29 -10.10 12.65
C GLY A 308 23.00 -9.79 13.42
N ALA A 309 23.12 -9.51 14.71
CA ALA A 309 21.98 -9.23 15.60
C ALA A 309 21.02 -8.17 14.99
N GLY A 310 19.73 -8.51 14.96
CA GLY A 310 18.62 -7.76 14.36
C GLY A 310 18.26 -8.17 12.94
N GLY A 311 18.98 -9.11 12.32
CA GLY A 311 18.72 -9.55 10.94
C GLY A 311 19.01 -8.46 9.91
N HIS A 312 18.67 -8.73 8.64
CA HIS A 312 18.91 -7.79 7.55
C HIS A 312 18.22 -6.44 7.79
N LEU A 313 16.98 -6.46 8.31
CA LEU A 313 16.22 -5.23 8.54
C LEU A 313 16.74 -4.46 9.75
N GLY A 314 17.01 -5.13 10.87
CA GLY A 314 17.54 -4.46 12.06
C GLY A 314 18.90 -3.82 11.83
N GLN A 315 19.76 -4.46 11.03
CA GLN A 315 21.04 -3.88 10.62
C GLN A 315 20.86 -2.67 9.69
N LEU A 316 19.93 -2.75 8.74
CA LEU A 316 19.64 -1.64 7.85
C LEU A 316 19.13 -0.42 8.64
N ILE A 317 18.18 -0.62 9.56
CA ILE A 317 17.65 0.45 10.43
C ILE A 317 18.76 1.05 11.30
N ALA A 318 19.62 0.22 11.90
CA ALA A 318 20.74 0.69 12.72
C ALA A 318 21.69 1.63 11.95
N ARG A 319 21.87 1.45 10.64
CA ARG A 319 22.66 2.36 9.80
C ARG A 319 22.12 3.79 9.82
N GLY A 320 20.80 3.94 9.89
CA GLY A 320 20.13 5.24 9.96
C GLY A 320 20.00 5.78 11.39
N GLU A 321 19.83 4.90 12.38
CA GLU A 321 19.43 5.27 13.75
C GLU A 321 20.59 5.26 14.77
N GLY A 322 21.59 4.38 14.61
CA GLY A 322 22.75 4.26 15.49
C GLY A 322 23.02 2.84 16.00
N ASP A 323 23.68 2.73 17.15
CA ASP A 323 24.02 1.46 17.80
C ASP A 323 23.43 1.36 19.22
N TYR A 324 23.69 0.25 19.90
CA TYR A 324 23.10 -0.06 21.20
C TYR A 324 23.34 0.98 22.29
N GLY A 325 24.34 1.86 22.15
CA GLY A 325 24.64 2.93 23.11
C GLY A 325 24.29 4.33 22.62
N THR A 326 23.69 4.48 21.43
CA THR A 326 23.30 5.78 20.87
C THR A 326 22.11 6.37 21.64
N PHE A 327 22.11 7.69 21.81
CA PHE A 327 20.97 8.42 22.37
C PHE A 327 20.89 9.83 21.79
N ASN A 328 19.72 10.45 21.96
CA ASN A 328 19.53 11.89 21.83
C ASN A 328 18.68 12.44 22.99
N ARG A 329 18.69 13.75 23.21
CA ARG A 329 17.96 14.45 24.29
C ARG A 329 16.73 15.21 23.78
N GLY A 330 16.45 15.14 22.49
CA GLY A 330 15.32 15.79 21.83
C GLY A 330 15.66 16.37 20.45
N ASN A 331 16.95 16.50 20.11
CA ASN A 331 17.41 16.96 18.80
C ASN A 331 18.44 15.99 18.22
N ALA A 332 18.45 15.82 16.89
CA ALA A 332 19.46 15.00 16.22
C ALA A 332 20.88 15.52 16.52
N GLY A 333 21.77 14.62 16.99
CA GLY A 333 23.19 14.93 17.24
C GLY A 333 23.51 15.62 18.57
N ASP A 334 22.52 15.90 19.42
CA ASP A 334 22.71 16.60 20.70
C ASP A 334 23.48 15.81 21.77
N SER A 335 23.75 14.53 21.53
CA SER A 335 24.59 13.69 22.37
C SER A 335 26.09 13.97 22.21
N ALA A 336 26.49 14.81 21.25
CA ALA A 336 27.89 15.08 20.92
C ALA A 336 28.71 13.78 20.68
N ARG A 337 28.06 12.78 20.07
CA ARG A 337 28.60 11.42 19.80
C ARG A 337 29.00 10.63 21.05
N LYS A 338 28.56 11.05 22.24
CA LYS A 338 28.73 10.25 23.47
C LYS A 338 27.84 9.01 23.38
N LYS A 339 28.27 7.93 24.06
CA LYS A 339 27.51 6.70 24.19
C LYS A 339 27.22 6.40 25.65
N ILE A 340 26.11 5.72 25.88
CA ILE A 340 25.73 5.19 27.20
C ILE A 340 25.69 3.67 27.10
N ASP A 341 26.23 2.99 28.11
CA ASP A 341 26.14 1.54 28.23
C ASP A 341 24.80 1.17 28.88
N PHE A 342 23.75 1.04 28.06
CA PHE A 342 22.40 0.73 28.54
C PHE A 342 22.25 -0.68 29.13
N SER A 343 23.22 -1.58 28.91
CA SER A 343 23.27 -2.88 29.60
C SER A 343 23.46 -2.76 31.12
N LYS A 344 23.89 -1.59 31.60
CA LYS A 344 24.05 -1.26 33.02
C LYS A 344 22.90 -0.43 33.60
N MET A 345 21.86 -0.18 32.81
CA MET A 345 20.70 0.60 33.23
C MET A 345 19.44 -0.22 33.13
N THR A 346 18.64 -0.21 34.20
CA THR A 346 17.30 -0.77 34.17
C THR A 346 16.39 0.05 33.27
N ILE A 347 15.39 -0.59 32.67
CA ILE A 347 14.37 0.09 31.87
C ILE A 347 13.66 1.15 32.71
N GLN A 348 13.41 0.89 34.00
CA GLN A 348 12.85 1.88 34.92
C GLN A 348 13.71 3.15 35.03
N GLN A 349 15.04 3.01 35.12
CA GLN A 349 15.95 4.17 35.15
C GLN A 349 15.92 4.95 33.83
N ILE A 350 15.88 4.25 32.69
CA ILE A 350 15.76 4.89 31.38
C ILE A 350 14.44 5.64 31.26
N MET A 351 13.32 5.03 31.66
CA MET A 351 12.00 5.66 31.67
C MET A 351 11.96 6.92 32.55
N THR A 352 12.65 6.90 33.70
CA THR A 352 12.80 8.09 34.55
C THR A 352 13.56 9.22 33.85
N LEU A 353 14.65 8.91 33.14
CA LEU A 353 15.40 9.90 32.36
C LEU A 353 14.63 10.40 31.13
N GLN A 354 13.80 9.55 30.54
CA GLN A 354 12.88 9.86 29.44
C GLN A 354 11.76 10.82 29.86
N ALA A 355 11.34 10.76 31.12
CA ALA A 355 10.30 11.63 31.69
C ALA A 355 10.81 13.04 32.05
N LEU A 356 12.12 13.29 32.02
CA LEU A 356 12.68 14.61 32.31
C LEU A 356 12.20 15.67 31.30
N PRO A 357 11.99 16.93 31.73
CA PRO A 357 11.56 18.02 30.85
C PRO A 357 12.54 18.30 29.70
N SER A 358 12.02 18.78 28.57
CA SER A 358 12.84 19.23 27.44
C SER A 358 13.88 20.27 27.88
N GLY A 359 15.09 20.18 27.33
CA GLY A 359 16.22 21.04 27.70
C GLY A 359 16.99 20.59 28.95
N ASN A 360 16.51 19.60 29.71
CA ASN A 360 17.28 19.07 30.83
C ASN A 360 18.53 18.30 30.32
N PRO A 361 19.74 18.61 30.83
CA PRO A 361 20.99 18.01 30.33
C PRO A 361 21.12 16.52 30.60
N ASN A 362 20.28 15.94 31.47
CA ASN A 362 20.26 14.51 31.78
C ASN A 362 19.14 13.76 31.03
N ARG A 363 18.21 14.45 30.38
CA ARG A 363 17.10 13.82 29.64
C ARG A 363 17.61 12.91 28.54
N LEU A 364 17.11 11.68 28.47
CA LEU A 364 17.31 10.78 27.33
C LEU A 364 15.99 10.70 26.59
N PHE A 365 15.86 11.29 25.40
CA PHE A 365 14.60 11.23 24.67
C PHE A 365 14.50 9.91 23.89
N ALA A 366 15.38 9.71 22.91
CA ALA A 366 15.50 8.47 22.19
C ALA A 366 16.76 7.71 22.61
N VAL A 367 16.66 6.38 22.76
CA VAL A 367 17.76 5.53 23.25
C VAL A 367 17.93 4.27 22.41
N GLY A 368 19.16 3.79 22.34
CA GLY A 368 19.53 2.51 21.75
C GLY A 368 19.57 2.51 20.23
N LYS A 369 19.83 1.31 19.69
CA LYS A 369 20.03 1.01 18.27
C LYS A 369 18.85 1.42 17.39
N TYR A 370 17.64 1.43 17.98
CA TYR A 370 16.37 1.72 17.32
C TYR A 370 15.71 3.02 17.80
N GLN A 371 16.45 3.87 18.52
CA GLN A 371 16.01 5.20 18.98
C GLN A 371 14.62 5.19 19.64
N VAL A 372 14.42 4.30 20.62
CA VAL A 372 13.13 4.13 21.32
C VAL A 372 12.80 5.37 22.16
N ILE A 373 11.68 6.04 21.88
CA ILE A 373 11.22 7.26 22.57
C ILE A 373 10.28 6.93 23.77
N PRO A 374 9.92 7.89 24.65
CA PRO A 374 9.22 7.59 25.91
C PRO A 374 7.87 6.89 25.77
N VAL A 375 7.04 7.32 24.81
CA VAL A 375 5.73 6.69 24.57
C VAL A 375 5.89 5.29 23.99
N THR A 376 6.87 5.10 23.11
CA THR A 376 7.21 3.81 22.50
C THR A 376 7.74 2.83 23.55
N MET A 377 8.62 3.27 24.47
CA MET A 377 9.14 2.44 25.57
C MET A 377 8.02 1.93 26.46
N ARG A 378 7.09 2.81 26.87
CA ARG A 378 5.93 2.41 27.69
C ARG A 378 5.03 1.39 26.97
N GLY A 379 4.79 1.59 25.69
CA GLY A 379 4.01 0.65 24.89
C GLY A 379 4.71 -0.70 24.75
N ALA A 380 6.03 -0.73 24.54
CA ALA A 380 6.81 -1.96 24.49
C ALA A 380 6.74 -2.74 25.80
N VAL A 381 6.93 -2.06 26.94
CA VAL A 381 6.79 -2.66 28.28
C VAL A 381 5.42 -3.29 28.47
N ALA A 382 4.35 -2.56 28.11
CA ALA A 382 2.98 -3.04 28.28
C ALA A 382 2.65 -4.22 27.36
N VAL A 383 3.03 -4.15 26.08
CA VAL A 383 2.66 -5.16 25.06
C VAL A 383 3.50 -6.43 25.18
N LEU A 384 4.79 -6.30 25.48
CA LEU A 384 5.70 -7.45 25.58
C LEU A 384 5.79 -8.01 27.00
N GLY A 385 5.16 -7.36 28.00
CA GLY A 385 5.23 -7.79 29.39
C GLY A 385 6.64 -7.68 29.98
N ILE A 386 7.43 -6.69 29.54
CA ILE A 386 8.81 -6.53 30.00
C ILE A 386 8.83 -6.09 31.46
N ASN A 387 9.65 -6.74 32.28
CA ASN A 387 9.88 -6.31 33.66
C ASN A 387 10.80 -5.08 33.66
N THR A 388 10.34 -3.96 34.23
CA THR A 388 11.09 -2.71 34.22
C THR A 388 12.36 -2.74 35.09
N SER A 389 12.53 -3.76 35.93
CA SER A 389 13.79 -4.00 36.65
C SER A 389 14.88 -4.62 35.77
N ASP A 390 14.53 -5.15 34.59
CA ASP A 390 15.50 -5.71 33.65
C ASP A 390 16.32 -4.59 33.00
N THR A 391 17.53 -4.92 32.55
CA THR A 391 18.41 -3.98 31.88
C THR A 391 18.06 -3.82 30.40
N PHE A 392 18.38 -2.67 29.82
CA PHE A 392 18.15 -2.40 28.40
C PHE A 392 19.37 -2.80 27.55
N ASP A 393 19.77 -4.05 27.71
CA ASP A 393 20.89 -4.67 27.01
C ASP A 393 20.59 -4.90 25.51
N PRO A 394 21.57 -5.37 24.70
CA PRO A 394 21.35 -5.62 23.28
C PRO A 394 20.17 -6.58 23.00
N ALA A 395 20.02 -7.66 23.76
CA ALA A 395 18.95 -8.63 23.53
C ALA A 395 17.56 -8.03 23.78
N MET A 396 17.43 -7.19 24.82
CA MET A 396 16.21 -6.43 25.08
C MET A 396 15.89 -5.44 23.95
N GLN A 397 16.91 -4.75 23.42
CA GLN A 397 16.74 -3.84 22.28
C GLN A 397 16.26 -4.56 21.02
N GLU A 398 16.81 -5.74 20.74
CA GLU A 398 16.36 -6.58 19.61
C GLU A 398 14.94 -7.09 19.79
N ASN A 399 14.57 -7.51 21.01
CA ASN A 399 13.21 -7.93 21.32
C ASN A 399 12.19 -6.79 21.13
N VAL A 400 12.51 -5.58 21.62
CA VAL A 400 11.67 -4.40 21.42
C VAL A 400 11.52 -4.08 19.92
N PHE A 401 12.60 -4.15 19.15
CA PHE A 401 12.54 -3.95 17.70
C PHE A 401 11.65 -4.98 17.02
N ARG A 402 11.99 -6.26 17.14
CA ARG A 402 11.35 -7.38 16.44
C ARG A 402 9.89 -7.54 16.86
N ASN A 403 9.63 -7.63 18.17
CA ASN A 403 8.32 -8.07 18.66
C ASN A 403 7.36 -6.91 18.96
N TYR A 404 7.87 -5.70 19.19
CA TYR A 404 7.02 -4.54 19.39
C TYR A 404 6.99 -3.61 18.18
N LEU A 405 8.12 -3.02 17.76
CA LEU A 405 8.13 -1.97 16.73
C LEU A 405 7.60 -2.49 15.38
N ILE A 406 8.15 -3.59 14.87
CA ILE A 406 7.82 -4.11 13.52
C ILE A 406 6.77 -5.23 13.51
N ALA A 407 6.23 -5.61 14.66
CA ALA A 407 5.21 -6.64 14.78
C ALA A 407 3.92 -6.13 15.39
N ALA A 408 3.92 -5.74 16.67
CA ALA A 408 2.71 -5.29 17.33
C ALA A 408 2.28 -3.89 16.87
N LYS A 409 3.22 -2.95 16.78
CA LYS A 409 2.97 -1.56 16.42
C LYS A 409 2.83 -1.37 14.90
N ARG A 410 3.62 -2.10 14.11
CA ARG A 410 3.60 -2.08 12.63
C ARG A 410 3.30 -3.46 12.04
N PRO A 411 2.08 -4.00 12.23
CA PRO A 411 1.73 -5.38 11.85
C PRO A 411 1.91 -5.69 10.36
N SER A 412 1.81 -4.68 9.48
CA SER A 412 2.05 -4.82 8.03
C SER A 412 3.47 -5.31 7.72
N VAL A 413 4.47 -4.93 8.52
CA VAL A 413 5.86 -5.38 8.36
C VAL A 413 5.99 -6.88 8.68
N LYS A 414 5.52 -7.31 9.85
CA LYS A 414 5.51 -8.74 10.22
C LYS A 414 4.71 -9.56 9.19
N ARG A 415 3.51 -9.12 8.81
CA ARG A 415 2.67 -9.84 7.82
C ARG A 415 3.41 -10.04 6.51
N TYR A 416 4.12 -9.03 6.03
CA TYR A 416 4.94 -9.14 4.83
C TYR A 416 6.07 -10.17 4.99
N ILE A 417 6.83 -10.08 6.08
CA ILE A 417 7.97 -10.98 6.33
C ILE A 417 7.52 -12.44 6.49
N ILE A 418 6.43 -12.71 7.21
CA ILE A 418 5.96 -14.08 7.44
C ILE A 418 5.15 -14.66 6.28
N GLY A 419 5.02 -13.91 5.17
CA GLY A 419 4.30 -14.35 3.98
C GLY A 419 2.78 -14.28 4.07
N GLN A 420 2.23 -13.59 5.07
CA GLN A 420 0.80 -13.31 5.20
C GLN A 420 0.35 -12.11 4.34
N SER A 421 1.28 -11.26 3.90
CA SER A 421 1.03 -10.11 3.02
C SER A 421 2.01 -10.08 1.85
N ASN A 422 1.56 -9.68 0.66
CA ASN A 422 2.45 -9.32 -0.46
C ASN A 422 2.58 -7.79 -0.64
N ASN A 423 1.95 -7.00 0.23
CA ASN A 423 1.96 -5.55 0.14
C ASN A 423 3.27 -4.96 0.66
N LEU A 424 4.27 -4.96 -0.22
CA LEU A 424 5.59 -4.41 0.06
C LEU A 424 5.53 -2.91 0.37
N LEU A 425 4.73 -2.14 -0.39
CA LEU A 425 4.59 -0.69 -0.19
C LEU A 425 4.04 -0.37 1.20
N GLY A 426 3.03 -1.11 1.65
CA GLY A 426 2.45 -0.99 2.98
C GLY A 426 3.44 -1.33 4.09
N ALA A 427 4.27 -2.35 3.91
CA ALA A 427 5.36 -2.68 4.85
C ALA A 427 6.44 -1.58 4.88
N GLN A 428 6.87 -1.07 3.73
CA GLN A 428 7.84 0.03 3.64
C GLN A 428 7.31 1.32 4.25
N PHE A 429 6.04 1.65 3.98
CA PHE A 429 5.41 2.82 4.54
C PHE A 429 5.28 2.68 6.07
N ALA A 430 4.90 1.51 6.57
CA ALA A 430 4.86 1.24 8.00
C ALA A 430 6.24 1.38 8.67
N LEU A 431 7.33 1.04 7.98
CA LEU A 431 8.70 1.33 8.44
C LEU A 431 9.02 2.82 8.43
N ALA A 432 8.65 3.57 7.40
CA ALA A 432 8.84 5.02 7.32
C ALA A 432 8.08 5.78 8.42
N LEU A 433 6.92 5.27 8.83
CA LEU A 433 6.16 5.76 9.98
C LEU A 433 6.82 5.42 11.33
N GLU A 434 7.77 4.50 11.39
CA GLU A 434 8.44 4.12 12.64
C GLU A 434 9.82 4.75 12.77
N PHE A 435 10.56 4.84 11.66
CA PHE A 435 11.95 5.26 11.63
C PHE A 435 12.13 6.45 10.69
N ALA A 436 12.56 7.59 11.22
CA ALA A 436 12.75 8.81 10.44
C ALA A 436 13.84 8.67 9.37
N SER A 437 14.79 7.75 9.56
CA SER A 437 15.82 7.45 8.57
C SER A 437 15.30 6.69 7.34
N VAL A 438 14.12 6.07 7.42
CA VAL A 438 13.50 5.33 6.31
C VAL A 438 12.72 6.26 5.40
N ALA A 439 12.99 6.15 4.09
CA ALA A 439 12.23 6.84 3.07
C ALA A 439 10.80 6.30 3.00
N ASP A 440 9.83 7.22 3.00
CA ASP A 440 8.47 6.95 2.57
C ASP A 440 8.49 6.47 1.11
N PRO A 441 7.92 5.30 0.80
CA PRO A 441 8.00 4.69 -0.53
C PRO A 441 7.39 5.57 -1.62
N ASN A 442 6.44 6.44 -1.28
CA ASN A 442 5.76 7.30 -2.24
C ASN A 442 6.50 8.61 -2.52
N THR A 443 7.27 9.12 -1.56
CA THR A 443 7.93 10.45 -1.68
C THR A 443 9.45 10.36 -1.81
N GLY A 444 10.06 9.24 -1.43
CA GLY A 444 11.50 9.07 -1.31
C GLY A 444 12.15 9.90 -0.20
N LYS A 445 11.35 10.57 0.64
CA LYS A 445 11.82 11.44 1.74
C LYS A 445 11.47 10.81 3.09
N SER A 446 12.06 11.33 4.16
CA SER A 446 11.61 10.97 5.52
C SER A 446 10.17 11.40 5.70
N HIS A 447 9.35 10.53 6.27
CA HIS A 447 7.99 10.88 6.69
C HIS A 447 7.99 12.08 7.66
N TYR A 448 9.04 12.22 8.46
CA TYR A 448 9.21 13.33 9.42
C TYR A 448 10.04 14.50 8.87
N GLY A 449 10.22 14.58 7.54
CA GLY A 449 11.00 15.62 6.88
C GLY A 449 10.48 17.03 7.22
N GLY A 450 11.39 17.92 7.63
CA GLY A 450 11.05 19.30 8.05
C GLY A 450 10.88 19.48 9.56
N SER A 451 10.80 18.39 10.34
CA SER A 451 10.86 18.41 11.80
C SER A 451 12.21 17.91 12.30
N GLY A 452 12.81 18.60 13.29
CA GLY A 452 13.99 18.11 14.01
C GLY A 452 15.25 17.83 13.18
N GLY A 453 15.32 18.29 11.92
CA GLY A 453 16.40 17.98 10.99
C GLY A 453 16.30 16.59 10.32
N ASN A 454 15.18 15.88 10.48
CA ASN A 454 14.99 14.52 9.97
C ASN A 454 15.12 14.45 8.44
N ARG A 455 15.85 13.44 7.98
CA ARG A 455 16.07 13.13 6.55
C ARG A 455 16.19 11.62 6.38
N ALA A 456 15.66 11.11 5.27
CA ALA A 456 15.83 9.72 4.92
C ALA A 456 17.28 9.47 4.48
N SER A 457 17.90 8.45 5.05
CA SER A 457 19.21 7.91 4.67
C SER A 457 19.13 6.44 4.24
N ILE A 458 17.96 5.82 4.41
CA ILE A 458 17.61 4.49 3.95
C ILE A 458 16.54 4.65 2.87
N THR A 459 16.83 4.14 1.68
CA THR A 459 15.93 4.23 0.53
C THR A 459 14.85 3.15 0.56
N SER A 460 13.78 3.36 -0.22
CA SER A 460 12.74 2.34 -0.43
C SER A 460 13.33 1.06 -1.03
N ALA A 461 14.28 1.17 -1.97
CA ALA A 461 14.94 -0.01 -2.55
C ALA A 461 15.68 -0.84 -1.50
N GLU A 462 16.38 -0.20 -0.57
CA GLU A 462 17.09 -0.90 0.51
C GLU A 462 16.14 -1.56 1.50
N THR A 463 15.05 -0.88 1.89
CA THR A 463 14.03 -1.51 2.75
C THR A 463 13.32 -2.65 2.06
N ALA A 464 13.05 -2.55 0.75
CA ALA A 464 12.51 -3.66 -0.04
C ALA A 464 13.43 -4.87 -0.03
N ALA A 465 14.73 -4.67 -0.26
CA ALA A 465 15.71 -5.75 -0.19
C ALA A 465 15.72 -6.40 1.20
N ALA A 466 15.85 -5.61 2.27
CA ALA A 466 15.90 -6.16 3.63
C ALA A 466 14.60 -6.89 4.04
N LEU A 467 13.43 -6.37 3.68
CA LEU A 467 12.15 -7.05 3.92
C LEU A 467 12.04 -8.38 3.16
N ASN A 468 12.51 -8.42 1.92
CA ASN A 468 12.55 -9.64 1.12
C ASN A 468 13.53 -10.66 1.67
N ASP A 469 14.71 -10.22 2.12
CA ASP A 469 15.72 -11.09 2.72
C ASP A 469 15.21 -11.70 4.03
N GLU A 470 14.59 -10.92 4.91
CA GLU A 470 13.98 -11.45 6.13
C GLU A 470 12.81 -12.39 5.84
N ARG A 471 12.03 -12.12 4.79
CA ARG A 471 10.98 -13.04 4.34
C ARG A 471 11.56 -14.37 3.89
N VAL A 472 12.66 -14.36 3.14
CA VAL A 472 13.36 -15.58 2.74
C VAL A 472 13.88 -16.32 3.97
N GLN A 473 14.61 -15.64 4.85
CA GLN A 473 15.20 -16.24 6.04
C GLN A 473 14.15 -16.83 6.99
N TYR A 474 13.01 -16.16 7.16
CA TYR A 474 11.90 -16.68 7.98
C TYR A 474 11.39 -18.02 7.44
N GLN A 475 11.23 -18.12 6.13
CA GLN A 475 10.78 -19.36 5.48
C GLN A 475 11.85 -20.44 5.54
N GLU A 476 13.14 -20.10 5.43
CA GLU A 476 14.24 -21.04 5.64
C GLU A 476 14.22 -21.62 7.05
N ASN A 477 14.04 -20.78 8.07
CA ASN A 477 13.92 -21.22 9.46
C ASN A 477 12.76 -22.21 9.66
N LEU A 478 11.61 -21.97 9.01
CA LEU A 478 10.48 -22.91 9.03
C LEU A 478 10.84 -24.26 8.38
N VAL A 479 11.54 -24.23 7.25
CA VAL A 479 11.99 -25.44 6.53
C VAL A 479 13.01 -26.24 7.36
N GLU A 480 13.83 -25.55 8.15
CA GLU A 480 14.77 -26.17 9.11
C GLU A 480 14.07 -26.75 10.36
N GLY A 481 12.73 -26.67 10.42
CA GLY A 481 11.92 -27.27 11.48
C GLY A 481 11.69 -26.35 12.67
N MET A 482 12.03 -25.06 12.58
CA MET A 482 11.68 -24.11 13.64
C MET A 482 10.17 -23.87 13.66
N PRO A 483 9.54 -23.81 14.86
CA PRO A 483 8.16 -23.34 14.97
C PRO A 483 8.08 -21.86 14.55
N ALA A 484 6.91 -21.40 14.09
CA ALA A 484 6.73 -20.05 13.53
C ALA A 484 7.25 -18.91 14.42
N ASP A 485 6.96 -18.94 15.73
CA ASP A 485 7.47 -17.93 16.66
C ASP A 485 8.99 -18.03 16.85
N GLY A 486 9.56 -19.23 16.80
CA GLY A 486 11.00 -19.45 16.81
C GLY A 486 11.67 -18.93 15.53
N ALA A 487 11.08 -19.22 14.38
CA ALA A 487 11.54 -18.74 13.08
C ALA A 487 11.51 -17.20 12.99
N TRP A 488 10.50 -16.57 13.57
CA TRP A 488 10.37 -15.12 13.65
C TRP A 488 11.43 -14.49 14.57
N ASN A 489 11.61 -15.05 15.76
CA ASN A 489 12.60 -14.54 16.72
C ASN A 489 14.04 -14.78 16.25
N ALA A 490 14.31 -15.83 15.49
CA ALA A 490 15.63 -16.14 14.92
C ALA A 490 16.07 -15.17 13.80
N LEU A 491 15.19 -14.25 13.36
CA LEU A 491 15.56 -13.15 12.48
C LEU A 491 16.32 -12.03 13.21
N SER A 492 16.52 -12.13 14.53
CA SER A 492 17.15 -11.10 15.36
C SER A 492 18.37 -11.62 16.09
#